data_AF-A0A9E7GY28-F1
#
_entry.id   AF-A0A9E7GY28-F1
#
_cell.length_a   1.000
_cell.length_b   1.000
_cell.length_c   1.000
_cell.angle_alpha   90.00
_cell.angle_beta   90.00
_cell.angle_gamma   90.00
#
_symmetry.space_group_name_H-M   'P 1'
#
loop_
_entity.id
_entity.type
_entity.pdbx_description
1 polymer ?
#
loop_
_entity_poly.entity_id
_entity_poly.type
_entity_poly.pdbx_seq_one_letter_code
_entity_poly.pdbx_strand_id
1 'polypeptide(L)'
;MKAAYGILLFDYISFDPWYSKVFNEGMKGHSSIIIKNLLHVYSGFDDMEVLVDVGGSDGATLQMITSKHPHIKGINYDLPYVISSAQPMPDLP
;
A
#
# COMPACT_ATOMS: atom_id res chain seq x y z
N MET A 1 11.03 13.07 12.92
CA MET A 1 12.29 12.31 13.08
C MET A 1 13.54 13.18 12.97
N LYS A 2 13.77 13.90 11.86
CA LYS A 2 15.02 14.63 11.60
C LYS A 2 15.51 15.57 12.71
N ALA A 3 14.62 16.40 13.28
CA ALA A 3 15.01 17.35 14.33
C ALA A 3 15.33 16.71 15.70
N ALA A 4 14.76 15.53 16.00
CA ALA A 4 14.91 14.86 17.30
C ALA A 4 15.92 13.71 17.28
N TYR A 5 16.03 13.00 16.16
CA TYR A 5 16.84 11.78 16.00
C TYR A 5 17.91 11.90 14.91
N GLY A 6 18.01 13.04 14.22
CA GLY A 6 19.00 13.25 13.16
C GLY A 6 18.76 12.49 11.85
N ILE A 7 17.76 11.60 11.80
CA ILE A 7 17.47 10.74 10.65
C ILE A 7 16.09 11.01 10.02
N LEU A 8 15.91 10.61 8.76
CA LEU A 8 14.63 10.76 8.06
C LEU A 8 13.59 9.79 8.63
N LEU A 9 12.30 10.08 8.39
CA LEU A 9 11.20 9.27 8.92
C LEU A 9 11.23 7.84 8.40
N PHE A 10 11.40 7.66 7.09
CA PHE A 10 11.43 6.32 6.49
C PHE A 10 12.67 5.54 6.89
N ASP A 11 13.82 6.21 7.07
CA ASP A 11 15.01 5.59 7.64
C ASP A 11 14.72 5.10 9.07
N TYR A 12 14.12 5.92 9.93
CA TYR A 12 13.75 5.53 11.29
C TYR A 12 12.77 4.35 11.31
N ILE A 13 11.74 4.38 10.45
CA ILE A 13 10.78 3.29 10.30
C ILE A 13 11.49 1.99 9.90
N SER A 14 12.52 2.05 9.06
CA SER A 14 13.28 0.85 8.66
C SER A 14 14.13 0.25 9.79
N PHE A 15 14.58 1.06 10.75
CA PHE A 15 15.43 0.62 11.86
C PHE A 15 14.68 0.01 13.05
N ASP A 16 13.42 0.42 13.27
CA ASP A 16 12.62 -0.01 14.43
C ASP A 16 11.44 -0.87 13.96
N PRO A 17 11.54 -2.22 14.07
CA PRO A 17 10.49 -3.13 13.63
C PRO A 17 9.16 -2.95 14.36
N TRP A 18 9.18 -2.54 15.63
CA TRP A 18 7.95 -2.29 16.39
C TRP A 18 7.26 -1.04 15.88
N TYR A 19 8.02 0.04 15.68
CA TYR A 19 7.47 1.28 15.12
C TYR A 19 6.98 1.07 13.68
N SER A 20 7.72 0.32 12.87
CA SER A 20 7.32 -0.06 11.51
C SER A 20 5.97 -0.78 11.48
N LYS A 21 5.80 -1.76 12.37
CA LYS A 21 4.53 -2.49 12.51
C LYS A 21 3.36 -1.55 12.86
N VAL A 22 3.51 -0.72 13.90
CA VAL A 22 2.45 0.20 14.34
C VAL A 22 2.11 1.22 13.25
N PHE A 23 3.12 1.76 12.57
CA PHE A 23 2.94 2.70 11.46
C PHE A 23 2.16 2.04 10.32
N ASN A 24 2.56 0.84 9.89
CA ASN A 24 1.91 0.12 8.80
C ASN A 24 0.46 -0.28 9.16
N GLU A 25 0.20 -0.74 10.38
CA GLU A 25 -1.16 -1.05 10.85
C GLU A 25 -2.07 0.20 10.85
N GLY A 26 -1.55 1.35 11.31
CA GLY A 26 -2.27 2.62 11.26
C GLY A 26 -2.60 3.06 9.83
N MET A 27 -1.61 3.02 8.93
CA MET A 27 -1.80 3.36 7.52
C MET A 27 -2.81 2.43 6.85
N LYS A 28 -2.76 1.12 7.13
CA LYS A 28 -3.70 0.14 6.59
C LYS A 28 -5.15 0.47 6.96
N GLY A 29 -5.40 0.77 8.23
CA GLY A 29 -6.75 1.14 8.69
C GLY A 29 -7.27 2.41 8.01
N HIS A 30 -6.42 3.43 7.88
CA HIS A 30 -6.78 4.70 7.24
C HIS A 30 -7.06 4.54 5.74
N SER A 31 -6.14 3.90 5.00
CA SER A 31 -6.29 3.66 3.56
C SER A 31 -7.52 2.82 3.25
N SER A 32 -7.84 1.81 4.07
CA SER A 32 -9.03 0.96 3.85
C SER A 32 -10.34 1.77 3.80
N ILE A 33 -10.49 2.78 4.65
CA ILE A 33 -11.70 3.62 4.68
C ILE A 33 -11.74 4.51 3.43
N ILE A 34 -10.61 5.14 3.09
CA ILE A 34 -10.53 6.07 1.96
C ILE A 34 -10.75 5.35 0.64
N ILE A 35 -10.06 4.23 0.41
CA ILE A 35 -10.15 3.47 -0.83
C ILE A 35 -11.54 2.89 -1.02
N LYS A 36 -12.20 2.42 0.05
CA LYS A 36 -13.58 1.96 -0.04
C LYS A 36 -14.54 3.05 -0.53
N ASN A 37 -14.39 4.28 -0.04
CA ASN A 37 -15.20 5.41 -0.49
C ASN A 37 -14.83 5.86 -1.91
N LEU A 38 -13.53 5.91 -2.23
CA LEU A 38 -13.02 6.24 -3.56
C LEU A 38 -13.62 5.30 -4.60
N LEU A 39 -13.54 3.98 -4.37
CA LEU A 39 -14.09 2.97 -5.26
C LEU A 39 -15.60 3.11 -5.45
N HIS A 40 -16.33 3.76 -4.55
CA HIS A 40 -17.77 3.98 -4.73
C HIS A 40 -18.08 5.13 -5.70
N VAL A 41 -17.24 6.17 -5.73
CA VAL A 41 -17.53 7.42 -6.46
C VAL A 41 -16.68 7.63 -7.71
N TYR A 42 -15.56 6.91 -7.82
CA TYR A 42 -14.61 7.06 -8.91
C TYR A 42 -14.66 5.85 -9.84
N SER A 43 -14.94 6.11 -11.12
CA SER A 43 -15.03 5.11 -12.20
C SER A 43 -13.81 5.07 -13.11
N GLY A 44 -12.75 5.84 -12.81
CA GLY A 44 -11.58 5.92 -13.69
C GLY A 44 -10.74 4.63 -13.77
N PHE A 45 -11.08 3.62 -12.96
CA PHE A 45 -10.48 2.29 -13.03
C PHE A 45 -11.21 1.33 -13.99
N ASP A 46 -12.40 1.68 -14.47
CA ASP A 46 -13.29 0.74 -15.18
C ASP A 46 -12.71 0.20 -16.50
N ASP A 47 -11.92 1.02 -17.20
CA ASP A 47 -11.32 0.68 -18.50
C ASP A 47 -9.79 0.55 -18.42
N MET A 48 -9.24 0.41 -17.21
CA MET A 48 -7.79 0.34 -17.01
C MET A 48 -7.27 -1.08 -17.19
N GLU A 49 -6.14 -1.26 -17.88
CA GLU A 49 -5.53 -2.60 -18.02
C GLU A 49 -4.46 -2.88 -16.97
N VAL A 50 -3.66 -1.87 -16.61
CA VAL A 50 -2.50 -2.00 -15.71
C VAL A 50 -2.48 -0.86 -14.72
N LEU A 51 -2.38 -1.17 -13.42
CA LEU A 51 -2.25 -0.19 -12.36
C LEU A 51 -0.96 -0.42 -11.57
N VAL A 52 -0.16 0.64 -11.40
CA VAL A 52 1.03 0.63 -10.56
C VAL A 52 0.78 1.48 -9.31
N ASP A 53 0.86 0.86 -8.13
CA ASP A 53 0.77 1.54 -6.84
C ASP A 53 2.18 1.90 -6.35
N VAL A 54 2.56 3.17 -6.45
CA VAL A 54 3.89 3.67 -6.11
C VAL A 54 3.92 4.12 -4.66
N GLY A 55 4.75 3.49 -3.84
CA GLY A 55 4.70 3.62 -2.39
C GLY A 55 3.53 2.82 -1.78
N GLY A 56 3.14 1.73 -2.43
CA GLY A 56 1.96 0.94 -2.08
C GLY A 56 2.12 0.06 -0.83
N SER A 57 3.29 0.09 -0.16
CA SER A 57 3.54 -0.61 1.10
C SER A 57 3.28 -2.12 1.00
N ASP A 58 2.45 -2.69 1.91
CA ASP A 58 2.05 -4.09 1.90
C ASP A 58 1.09 -4.48 0.75
N GLY A 59 0.70 -3.51 -0.10
CA GLY A 59 -0.14 -3.72 -1.27
C GLY A 59 -1.64 -3.76 -0.97
N ALA A 60 -2.08 -3.44 0.27
CA ALA A 60 -3.50 -3.51 0.64
C ALA A 60 -4.40 -2.62 -0.22
N THR A 61 -3.95 -1.41 -0.57
CA THR A 61 -4.69 -0.48 -1.44
C THR A 61 -4.91 -1.09 -2.83
N LEU A 62 -3.83 -1.52 -3.46
CA LEU A 62 -3.88 -2.16 -4.77
C LEU A 62 -4.78 -3.41 -4.77
N GLN A 63 -4.69 -4.24 -3.72
CA GLN A 63 -5.55 -5.41 -3.56
C GLN A 63 -7.03 -5.03 -3.52
N MET A 64 -7.42 -3.96 -2.83
CA MET A 64 -8.81 -3.51 -2.79
C MET A 64 -9.31 -3.06 -4.17
N ILE A 65 -8.46 -2.38 -4.95
CA ILE A 65 -8.80 -1.91 -6.30
C ILE A 65 -8.95 -3.11 -7.24
N THR A 66 -7.96 -4.00 -7.30
CA THR A 66 -7.99 -5.16 -8.21
C THR A 66 -9.07 -6.17 -7.81
N SER A 67 -9.42 -6.28 -6.52
CA SER A 67 -10.57 -7.10 -6.08
C SER A 67 -11.91 -6.60 -6.64
N LYS A 68 -12.06 -5.29 -6.86
CA LYS A 68 -13.24 -4.71 -7.50
C LYS A 68 -13.16 -4.74 -9.04
N HIS A 69 -11.95 -4.60 -9.57
CA HIS A 69 -11.67 -4.54 -11.00
C HIS A 69 -10.71 -5.69 -11.37
N PRO A 70 -11.18 -6.95 -11.43
CA PRO A 70 -10.32 -8.12 -11.57
C PRO A 70 -9.62 -8.21 -12.94
N HIS A 71 -10.04 -7.40 -13.91
CA HIS A 71 -9.38 -7.29 -15.20
C HIS A 71 -8.07 -6.49 -15.13
N ILE A 72 -7.84 -5.70 -14.07
CA ILE A 72 -6.64 -4.88 -13.90
C ILE A 72 -5.47 -5.76 -13.46
N LYS A 73 -4.36 -5.69 -14.20
CA LYS A 73 -3.07 -6.19 -13.75
C LYS A 73 -2.44 -5.20 -12.75
N GLY A 74 -2.44 -5.56 -11.47
CA GLY A 74 -1.83 -4.76 -10.41
C GLY A 74 -0.30 -4.97 -10.27
N ILE A 75 0.44 -3.89 -10.07
CA ILE A 75 1.87 -3.90 -9.72
C ILE A 75 2.07 -3.04 -8.46
N ASN A 76 2.48 -3.66 -7.35
CA ASN A 76 2.87 -2.94 -6.14
C ASN A 76 4.36 -2.56 -6.22
N TYR A 77 4.69 -1.30 -5.99
CA TYR A 77 6.07 -0.80 -6.08
C TYR A 77 6.45 -0.01 -4.83
N ASP A 78 7.48 -0.47 -4.11
CA ASP A 78 8.00 0.18 -2.90
C ASP A 78 9.50 -0.13 -2.74
N LEU A 79 10.11 0.38 -1.67
CA LEU A 79 11.51 0.14 -1.33
C LEU A 79 11.80 -1.37 -1.14
N PRO A 80 13.01 -1.85 -1.47
CA PRO A 80 13.31 -3.28 -1.43
C PRO A 80 13.00 -3.97 -0.10
N TYR A 81 13.28 -3.30 1.03
CA TYR A 81 13.02 -3.86 2.36
C TYR A 81 11.52 -3.98 2.66
N VAL A 82 10.69 -3.05 2.16
CA VAL A 82 9.23 -3.09 2.30
C VAL A 82 8.67 -4.27 1.51
N ILE A 83 9.03 -4.36 0.22
CA ILE A 83 8.57 -5.45 -0.65
C ILE A 83 9.01 -6.82 -0.13
N SER A 84 10.23 -6.94 0.43
CA SER A 84 10.70 -8.20 1.00
C SER A 84 9.88 -8.70 2.20
N SER A 85 9.16 -7.81 2.87
CA SER A 85 8.31 -8.10 4.04
C SER A 85 6.82 -8.24 3.68
N ALA A 86 6.44 -7.86 2.46
CA ALA A 86 5.06 -7.96 1.99
C ALA A 86 4.67 -9.41 1.72
N GLN A 87 3.40 -9.75 1.96
CA GLN A 87 2.86 -11.04 1.59
C GLN A 87 2.46 -11.03 0.11
N PRO A 88 2.57 -12.17 -0.61
CA PRO A 88 1.98 -12.29 -1.93
C PRO A 88 0.49 -11.93 -1.88
N MET A 89 0.04 -11.12 -2.84
CA MET A 89 -1.40 -10.92 -3.00
C MET A 89 -2.03 -12.26 -3.39
N PRO A 90 -3.17 -12.65 -2.79
CA PRO A 90 -3.89 -13.85 -3.20
C PRO A 90 -4.27 -13.73 -4.68
N ASP A 91 -4.22 -14.86 -5.40
CA ASP A 91 -4.82 -14.95 -6.72
C ASP A 91 -6.31 -14.60 -6.60
N LEU A 92 -6.77 -13.68 -7.44
CA LEU A 92 -8.20 -13.36 -7.53
C LEU A 92 -8.92 -14.54 -8.20
N PRO A 93 -10.12 -14.93 -7.72
CA PRO A 93 -10.90 -16.03 -8.30
C PRO A 93 -11.38 -15.74 -9.72
#